data_AF-A0A3E0DLI7-F1
#
_entry.id   AF-A0A3E0DLI7-F1
#
_cell.length_a   1.000
_cell.length_b   1.000
_cell.length_c   1.000
_cell.angle_alpha   90.00
_cell.angle_beta   90.00
_cell.angle_gamma   90.00
#
_symmetry.space_group_name_H-M   'P 1'
#
loop_
_entity.id
_entity.type
_entity.pdbx_description
1 polymer ?
#
loop_
_entity_poly.entity_id
_entity_poly.type
_entity_poly.pdbx_seq_one_letter_code
_entity_poly.pdbx_strand_id
1 'polypeptide(L)'
;MSFSVQKLFAKSFSYIFFVLAGLVVITSFISAAGNYFNGEDITQTLIKIINSNIIAIAVFELAMVINKEYGNDDEHDVVVMMRRTLPRFISTVCVALALEGLIMVIKYSQMDMAGNLYYPVAIVSCAGFLLISLGIFLKHAPKEIE
;
A
#
# COMPACT_ATOMS: atom_id res chain seq x y z
N MET A 1 -8.22 19.28 26.88
CA MET A 1 -7.21 18.29 27.33
C MET A 1 -7.15 17.02 26.45
N SER A 2 -8.15 16.72 25.60
CA SER A 2 -8.15 15.52 24.72
C SER A 2 -7.27 15.63 23.47
N PHE A 3 -7.06 16.83 22.93
CA PHE A 3 -6.27 17.07 21.70
C PHE A 3 -4.81 16.58 21.78
N SER A 4 -4.20 16.62 22.98
CA SER A 4 -2.81 16.15 23.17
C SER A 4 -2.67 14.63 23.08
N VAL A 5 -3.68 13.87 23.50
CA VAL A 5 -3.61 12.40 23.50
C VAL A 5 -3.73 11.86 22.07
N GLN A 6 -4.62 12.45 21.26
CA GLN A 6 -4.80 12.05 19.86
C GLN A 6 -3.53 12.32 19.03
N LYS A 7 -2.89 13.47 19.21
CA LYS A 7 -1.61 13.79 18.57
C LYS A 7 -0.48 12.86 18.99
N LEU A 8 -0.35 12.60 20.29
CA LEU A 8 0.67 11.68 20.81
C LEU A 8 0.48 10.27 20.24
N PHE A 9 -0.77 9.82 20.18
CA PHE A 9 -1.12 8.53 19.62
C PHE A 9 -0.80 8.46 18.11
N ALA A 10 -1.23 9.44 17.33
CA ALA A 10 -0.97 9.47 15.89
C ALA A 10 0.52 9.57 15.56
N LYS A 11 1.28 10.38 16.30
CA LYS A 11 2.75 10.49 16.14
C LYS A 11 3.45 9.16 16.46
N SER A 12 3.01 8.47 17.51
CA SER A 12 3.52 7.13 17.84
C SER A 12 3.20 6.12 16.75
N PHE A 13 1.97 6.18 16.21
CA PHE A 13 1.53 5.28 15.14
C PHE A 13 2.29 5.54 13.83
N SER A 14 2.41 6.79 13.39
CA SER A 14 3.26 7.15 12.25
C SER A 14 4.70 6.66 12.41
N TYR A 15 5.28 6.82 13.59
CA TYR A 15 6.63 6.33 13.87
C TYR A 15 6.73 4.81 13.69
N ILE A 16 5.76 4.05 14.21
CA ILE A 16 5.69 2.59 14.02
C ILE A 16 5.62 2.23 12.54
N PHE A 17 4.79 2.91 11.75
CA PHE A 17 4.67 2.61 10.32
C PHE A 17 5.91 3.00 9.53
N PHE A 18 6.60 4.10 9.87
CA PHE A 18 7.89 4.44 9.27
C PHE A 18 8.96 3.39 9.56
N VAL A 19 9.05 2.94 10.81
CA VAL A 19 9.97 1.87 11.20
C VAL A 19 9.63 0.58 10.47
N LEU A 20 8.34 0.23 10.39
CA LEU A 20 7.89 -0.97 9.68
C LEU A 20 8.24 -0.92 8.19
N ALA A 21 7.98 0.20 7.52
CA ALA A 21 8.36 0.39 6.11
C ALA A 21 9.89 0.24 5.93
N GLY A 22 10.69 0.88 6.78
CA GLY A 22 12.15 0.74 6.76
C GLY A 22 12.61 -0.70 6.98
N LEU A 23 12.02 -1.41 7.93
CA LEU A 23 12.31 -2.82 8.19
C LEU A 23 12.00 -3.70 6.99
N VAL A 24 10.86 -3.51 6.32
CA VAL A 24 10.49 -4.28 5.12
C VAL A 24 11.50 -4.05 3.99
N VAL A 25 11.96 -2.82 3.79
CA VAL A 25 13.02 -2.53 2.81
C VAL A 25 14.30 -3.26 3.17
N ILE A 26 14.76 -3.13 4.42
CA ILE A 26 16.00 -3.77 4.88
C ILE A 26 15.93 -5.29 4.73
N THR A 27 14.83 -5.93 5.16
CA THR A 27 14.66 -7.38 5.04
C THR A 27 14.54 -7.82 3.59
N SER A 28 13.97 -7.00 2.71
CA SER A 28 13.94 -7.26 1.26
C SER A 28 15.35 -7.35 0.67
N PHE A 29 16.24 -6.40 1.01
CA PHE A 29 17.63 -6.42 0.57
C PHE A 29 18.44 -7.57 1.17
N ILE A 30 18.26 -7.87 2.45
CA ILE A 30 18.93 -9.01 3.10
C ILE A 30 18.49 -10.33 2.44
N SER A 31 17.19 -10.49 2.19
CA SER A 31 16.63 -11.68 1.54
C SER A 31 17.14 -11.81 0.10
N ALA A 32 17.24 -10.69 -0.64
CA ALA A 32 17.81 -10.67 -1.98
C ALA A 32 19.25 -11.17 -2.02
N ALA A 33 20.09 -10.69 -1.10
CA ALA A 33 21.47 -11.14 -0.98
C ALA A 33 21.54 -12.62 -0.62
N GLY A 34 20.74 -13.06 0.35
CA GLY A 34 20.64 -14.47 0.74
C GLY A 34 20.24 -15.38 -0.43
N ASN A 35 19.21 -14.99 -1.20
CA ASN A 35 18.73 -15.75 -2.36
C ASN A 35 19.78 -15.85 -3.47
N TYR A 36 20.58 -14.79 -3.68
CA TYR A 36 21.70 -14.81 -4.61
C TYR A 36 22.78 -15.82 -4.19
N PHE A 37 23.16 -15.84 -2.91
CA PHE A 37 24.14 -16.82 -2.40
C PHE A 37 23.62 -18.25 -2.42
N ASN A 38 22.31 -18.44 -2.27
CA ASN A 38 21.65 -19.76 -2.32
C ASN A 38 21.43 -20.27 -3.75
N GLY A 39 21.76 -19.48 -4.78
CA GLY A 39 21.59 -19.86 -6.18
C GLY A 39 20.13 -19.91 -6.65
N GLU A 40 19.23 -19.16 -6.01
CA GLU A 40 17.85 -19.01 -6.52
C GLU A 40 17.84 -18.32 -7.89
N ASP A 41 16.81 -18.61 -8.68
CA ASP A 41 16.56 -17.91 -9.94
C ASP A 41 16.47 -16.39 -9.71
N ILE A 42 17.27 -15.64 -10.47
CA ILE A 42 17.33 -14.18 -10.43
C ILE A 42 15.93 -13.59 -10.69
N THR A 43 15.16 -14.18 -11.60
CA THR A 43 13.81 -13.73 -11.94
C THR A 43 12.89 -13.82 -10.74
N GLN A 44 12.93 -14.92 -9.99
CA GLN A 44 12.12 -15.09 -8.78
C GLN A 44 12.57 -14.14 -7.66
N THR A 45 13.88 -13.94 -7.53
CA THR A 45 14.44 -13.02 -6.53
C THR A 45 14.01 -11.58 -6.82
N LEU A 46 14.05 -11.14 -8.08
CA LEU A 46 13.59 -9.81 -8.49
C LEU A 46 12.09 -9.62 -8.20
N ILE A 47 11.27 -10.63 -8.50
CA ILE A 47 9.83 -10.61 -8.20
C ILE A 47 9.58 -10.43 -6.70
N LYS A 48 10.28 -11.20 -5.84
CA LYS A 48 10.16 -11.11 -4.37
C LYS A 48 10.56 -9.72 -3.84
N ILE A 49 11.62 -9.12 -4.40
CA ILE A 49 12.10 -7.78 -4.04
C ILE A 49 11.07 -6.71 -4.40
N ILE A 50 10.57 -6.75 -5.64
CA ILE A 50 9.55 -5.81 -6.14
C ILE A 50 8.33 -5.87 -5.21
N ASN A 51 7.86 -7.07 -4.88
CA ASN A 51 6.70 -7.27 -4.01
C ASN A 51 6.88 -6.63 -2.63
N SER A 52 7.98 -6.97 -1.96
CA SER A 52 8.29 -6.47 -0.62
C SER A 52 8.40 -4.95 -0.60
N ASN A 53 9.02 -4.36 -1.63
CA ASN A 53 9.20 -2.91 -1.71
C ASN A 53 7.90 -2.17 -2.02
N ILE A 54 6.98 -2.75 -2.80
CA ILE A 54 5.65 -2.14 -3.01
C ILE A 54 4.88 -2.07 -1.68
N ILE A 55 4.93 -3.14 -0.88
CA ILE A 55 4.33 -3.15 0.46
C ILE A 55 4.99 -2.06 1.33
N ALA A 56 6.32 -1.94 1.31
CA ALA A 56 7.02 -0.91 2.04
C ALA A 56 6.59 0.51 1.63
N ILE A 57 6.41 0.77 0.32
CA ILE A 57 5.93 2.07 -0.19
C ILE A 57 4.51 2.36 0.30
N ALA A 58 3.61 1.37 0.27
CA ALA A 58 2.24 1.55 0.76
C ALA A 58 2.20 1.86 2.27
N VAL A 59 3.01 1.15 3.07
CA VAL A 59 3.15 1.39 4.52
C VAL A 59 3.78 2.75 4.80
N PHE A 60 4.76 3.17 3.99
CA PHE A 60 5.40 4.48 4.09
C PHE A 60 4.43 5.62 3.76
N GLU A 61 3.61 5.48 2.71
CA GLU A 61 2.57 6.47 2.39
C GLU A 61 1.55 6.60 3.51
N LEU A 62 1.12 5.48 4.11
CA LEU A 62 0.26 5.50 5.29
C LEU A 62 0.90 6.27 6.46
N ALA A 63 2.18 6.02 6.74
CA ALA A 63 2.90 6.71 7.80
C ALA A 63 2.91 8.24 7.59
N MET A 64 3.21 8.67 6.37
CA MET A 64 3.21 10.08 5.96
C MET A 64 1.85 10.71 6.11
N VAL A 65 0.81 10.01 5.66
CA VAL A 65 -0.58 10.43 5.77
C VAL A 65 -0.96 10.69 7.22
N ILE A 66 -0.75 9.72 8.10
CA ILE A 66 -1.11 9.85 9.52
C ILE A 66 -0.32 10.99 10.18
N ASN A 67 0.94 11.16 9.80
CA ASN A 67 1.79 12.20 10.37
C ASN A 67 1.37 13.60 9.91
N LYS A 68 0.92 13.73 8.66
CA LYS A 68 0.43 15.00 8.09
C LYS A 68 -0.94 15.37 8.67
N GLU A 69 -1.82 14.39 8.82
CA GLU A 69 -3.23 14.61 9.16
C GLU A 69 -3.45 14.91 10.65
N TYR A 70 -2.65 14.28 11.52
CA TYR A 70 -2.77 14.43 12.96
C TYR A 70 -1.60 15.22 13.56
N GLY A 71 -0.63 15.65 12.74
CA GLY A 71 0.54 16.42 13.18
C GLY A 71 0.33 17.93 13.19
N ASN A 72 -0.59 18.46 12.38
CA ASN A 72 -0.91 19.89 12.31
C ASN A 72 -2.25 20.23 12.98
N ASP A 73 -2.31 21.40 13.59
CA ASP A 73 -3.43 21.90 14.42
C ASP A 73 -4.61 22.50 13.65
N ASP A 74 -4.61 22.42 12.32
CA ASP A 74 -5.64 23.09 11.54
C ASP A 74 -6.91 22.25 11.54
N GLU A 75 -7.99 22.81 12.11
CA GLU A 75 -9.37 22.33 11.99
C GLU A 75 -9.79 22.34 10.52
N HIS A 76 -9.28 21.38 9.74
CA HIS A 76 -9.77 21.11 8.41
C HIS A 76 -10.91 20.12 8.48
N ASP A 77 -11.99 20.44 7.77
CA ASP A 77 -13.14 19.58 7.60
C ASP A 77 -12.66 18.17 7.24
N VAL A 78 -13.02 17.19 8.07
CA VAL A 78 -12.59 15.79 7.94
C VAL A 78 -12.84 15.27 6.53
N VAL A 79 -13.88 15.78 5.86
CA VAL A 79 -14.24 15.44 4.49
C VAL A 79 -13.21 15.95 3.47
N VAL A 80 -12.67 17.15 3.65
CA VAL A 80 -11.62 17.74 2.79
C VAL A 80 -10.32 16.96 2.96
N MET A 81 -9.96 16.67 4.21
CA MET A 81 -8.82 15.83 4.59
C MET A 81 -8.89 14.46 3.90
N MET A 82 -10.03 13.77 4.02
CA MET A 82 -10.22 12.44 3.43
C MET A 82 -10.11 12.47 1.90
N ARG A 83 -10.52 13.55 1.24
CA ARG A 83 -10.40 13.70 -0.22
C ARG A 83 -8.97 13.86 -0.73
N ARG A 84 -8.07 14.45 0.05
CA ARG A 84 -6.65 14.59 -0.34
C ARG A 84 -5.87 13.32 -0.06
N THR A 85 -6.26 12.62 1.00
CA THR A 85 -5.48 11.55 1.60
C THR A 85 -5.89 10.14 1.11
N LEU A 86 -7.20 9.85 1.06
CA LEU A 86 -7.69 8.53 0.66
C LEU A 86 -7.34 8.14 -0.78
N PRO A 87 -7.40 9.03 -1.79
CA PRO A 87 -7.09 8.62 -3.15
C PRO A 87 -5.65 8.17 -3.27
N ARG A 88 -4.72 8.88 -2.63
CA ARG A 88 -3.30 8.53 -2.64
C ARG A 88 -3.07 7.16 -2.02
N PHE A 89 -3.62 6.93 -0.82
CA PHE A 89 -3.49 5.64 -0.14
C PHE A 89 -4.11 4.49 -0.93
N ILE A 90 -5.38 4.62 -1.35
CA ILE A 90 -6.11 3.56 -2.06
C ILE A 90 -5.48 3.29 -3.43
N SER A 91 -4.98 4.30 -4.13
CA SER A 91 -4.24 4.11 -5.39
C SER A 91 -3.00 3.24 -5.19
N THR A 92 -2.20 3.49 -4.15
CA THR A 92 -0.99 2.71 -3.87
C THR A 92 -1.31 1.27 -3.46
N VAL A 93 -2.38 1.07 -2.68
CA VAL A 93 -2.90 -0.28 -2.38
C VAL A 93 -3.38 -1.00 -3.64
N CYS A 94 -4.07 -0.31 -4.55
CA CYS A 94 -4.52 -0.91 -5.81
C CYS A 94 -3.35 -1.28 -6.72
N VAL A 95 -2.29 -0.46 -6.77
CA VAL A 95 -1.04 -0.79 -7.47
C VAL A 95 -0.40 -2.04 -6.88
N ALA A 96 -0.35 -2.15 -5.56
CA ALA A 96 0.15 -3.35 -4.88
C ALA A 96 -0.65 -4.62 -5.22
N LEU A 97 -1.98 -4.55 -5.13
CA LEU A 97 -2.87 -5.66 -5.46
C LEU A 97 -2.76 -6.06 -6.94
N ALA A 98 -2.67 -5.10 -7.85
CA ALA A 98 -2.50 -5.39 -9.28
C ALA A 98 -1.16 -6.10 -9.56
N LEU A 99 -0.08 -5.67 -8.91
CA LEU A 99 1.23 -6.29 -9.04
C LEU A 99 1.26 -7.70 -8.44
N GLU A 100 0.63 -7.89 -7.29
CA GLU A 100 0.43 -9.20 -6.66
C GLU A 100 -0.34 -10.16 -7.58
N GLY A 101 -1.43 -9.69 -8.19
CA GLY A 101 -2.20 -10.44 -9.17
C GLY A 101 -1.36 -10.81 -10.40
N LEU A 102 -0.63 -9.86 -10.99
CA LEU A 102 0.19 -10.09 -12.18
C LEU A 102 1.31 -11.11 -11.93
N ILE A 103 1.98 -11.03 -10.77
CA ILE A 103 3.02 -11.98 -10.36
C ILE A 103 2.44 -13.39 -10.24
N MET A 104 1.25 -13.54 -9.63
CA MET A 104 0.58 -14.84 -9.55
C MET A 104 0.18 -15.39 -10.92
N VAL A 105 -0.26 -14.55 -11.86
CA VAL A 105 -0.51 -14.99 -13.25
C VAL A 105 0.77 -15.55 -13.87
N ILE A 106 1.90 -14.83 -13.75
CA ILE A 106 3.18 -15.28 -14.31
C ILE A 106 3.60 -16.61 -13.67
N LYS A 107 3.53 -16.70 -12.33
CA LYS A 107 3.92 -17.89 -11.59
C LYS A 107 3.06 -19.11 -11.92
N TYR A 108 1.74 -18.94 -11.95
CA TYR A 108 0.82 -20.04 -12.29
C TYR A 108 0.89 -20.43 -13.78
N SER A 109 1.16 -19.47 -14.66
CA SER A 109 1.42 -19.75 -16.07
C SER A 109 2.68 -20.59 -16.29
N GLN A 110 3.73 -20.38 -15.49
CA GLN A 110 5.00 -21.12 -15.61
C GLN A 110 4.97 -22.52 -14.99
N MET A 111 4.09 -22.76 -14.01
CA MET A 111 3.97 -24.06 -13.34
C MET A 111 2.93 -24.99 -13.99
N ASP A 112 2.39 -24.64 -15.17
CA ASP A 112 1.30 -25.35 -15.86
C ASP A 112 0.04 -25.56 -14.99
N MET A 113 -0.12 -24.75 -13.93
CA MET A 113 -1.25 -24.78 -12.99
C MET A 113 -2.35 -23.82 -13.45
N ALA A 114 -2.73 -23.90 -14.73
CA ALA A 114 -3.68 -22.99 -15.35
C ALA A 114 -5.08 -23.01 -14.68
N GLY A 115 -5.42 -24.10 -14.00
CA GLY A 115 -6.70 -24.23 -13.26
C GLY A 115 -6.85 -23.28 -12.07
N ASN A 116 -5.77 -22.72 -11.52
CA ASN A 116 -5.82 -21.88 -10.31
C ASN A 116 -5.80 -20.37 -10.62
N LEU A 117 -6.02 -19.97 -11.87
CA LEU A 117 -6.02 -18.55 -12.30
C LEU A 117 -7.15 -17.71 -11.68
N TYR A 118 -8.11 -18.33 -11.00
CA TYR A 118 -9.19 -17.61 -10.32
C TYR A 118 -8.67 -16.63 -9.24
N TYR A 119 -7.56 -16.96 -8.56
CA TYR A 119 -6.96 -16.09 -7.54
C TYR A 119 -6.50 -14.74 -8.12
N PRO A 120 -5.63 -14.69 -9.15
CA PRO A 120 -5.27 -13.43 -9.79
C PRO A 120 -6.48 -12.62 -10.29
N VAL A 121 -7.46 -13.29 -10.91
CA VAL A 121 -8.67 -12.64 -11.43
C VAL A 121 -9.47 -12.00 -10.30
N ALA A 122 -9.64 -12.69 -9.16
CA ALA A 122 -10.31 -12.16 -8.00
C ALA A 122 -9.58 -10.93 -7.43
N ILE A 123 -8.25 -10.97 -7.33
CA ILE A 123 -7.44 -9.85 -6.81
C ILE A 123 -7.56 -8.62 -7.70
N VAL A 124 -7.42 -8.79 -9.03
CA VAL A 124 -7.54 -7.69 -9.99
C VAL A 124 -8.97 -7.14 -10.01
N SER A 125 -9.98 -8.01 -9.89
CA SER A 125 -11.37 -7.59 -9.78
C SER A 125 -11.62 -6.75 -8.53
N CYS A 126 -11.12 -7.20 -7.36
CA CYS A 126 -11.21 -6.45 -6.11
C CYS A 126 -10.51 -5.09 -6.19
N ALA A 127 -9.33 -5.01 -6.81
CA ALA A 127 -8.65 -3.75 -7.05
C ALA A 127 -9.49 -2.80 -7.94
N GLY A 128 -10.10 -3.33 -9.00
CA GLY A 128 -11.03 -2.59 -9.85
C GLY A 128 -12.24 -2.07 -9.08
N PHE A 129 -12.88 -2.91 -8.26
CA PHE A 129 -14.00 -2.49 -7.41
C PHE A 129 -13.60 -1.43 -6.38
N LEU A 130 -12.41 -1.53 -5.78
CA LEU A 130 -11.88 -0.50 -4.88
C LEU A 130 -11.71 0.86 -5.58
N LEU A 131 -11.15 0.87 -6.80
CA LEU A 131 -11.00 2.09 -7.59
C LEU A 131 -12.35 2.69 -7.99
N ILE A 132 -13.33 1.86 -8.36
CA ILE A 132 -14.69 2.31 -8.66
C ILE A 132 -15.34 2.94 -7.41
N SER A 133 -15.24 2.27 -6.27
CA SER A 133 -15.76 2.77 -4.99
C SER A 133 -15.13 4.12 -4.60
N LEU A 134 -13.80 4.23 -4.75
CA LEU A 134 -13.08 5.48 -4.54
C LEU A 134 -13.56 6.58 -5.51
N GLY A 135 -13.75 6.26 -6.79
CA GLY A 135 -14.25 7.20 -7.79
C GLY A 135 -15.66 7.71 -7.47
N ILE A 136 -16.54 6.82 -6.99
CA ILE A 136 -17.89 7.18 -6.54
C ILE A 136 -17.82 8.08 -5.30
N PHE A 137 -16.99 7.74 -4.31
CA PHE A 137 -16.77 8.55 -3.11
C PHE A 137 -16.30 9.96 -3.47
N LEU A 138 -15.30 10.06 -4.35
CA LEU A 138 -14.77 11.34 -4.83
C LEU A 138 -15.81 12.15 -5.61
N LYS A 139 -16.70 11.51 -6.37
CA LYS A 139 -17.78 12.20 -7.09
C LYS A 139 -18.83 12.80 -6.14
N HIS A 140 -19.20 12.08 -5.08
CA HIS A 140 -20.32 12.48 -4.19
C HIS A 140 -19.91 13.31 -2.98
N ALA A 141 -18.64 13.31 -2.60
CA ALA A 141 -18.18 14.18 -1.53
C ALA A 141 -18.41 15.67 -1.90
N PRO A 142 -18.73 16.56 -0.95
CA PRO A 142 -18.94 17.98 -1.20
C PRO A 142 -17.65 18.63 -1.73
N LYS A 143 -17.72 19.28 -2.91
CA LYS A 143 -16.63 20.12 -3.46
C LYS A 143 -16.47 21.36 -2.58
N GLU A 144 -15.22 21.70 -2.25
CA GLU A 144 -14.91 23.01 -1.69
C GLU A 144 -15.50 24.07 -2.64
N ILE A 145 -16.29 24.97 -2.07
CA ILE A 145 -16.74 26.16 -2.76
C ILE A 145 -15.55 27.11 -2.67
N GLU A 146 -14.86 27.34 -3.79
CA GLU A 146 -13.83 28.38 -3.92
C GLU A 146 -14.35 29.77 -3.52
#